data_AF-A0A848ELZ9-F1
#
_entry.id   AF-A0A848ELZ9-F1
#
_cell.length_a   1.000
_cell.length_b   1.000
_cell.length_c   1.000
_cell.angle_alpha   90.00
_cell.angle_beta   90.00
_cell.angle_gamma   90.00
#
_symmetry.space_group_name_H-M   'P 1'
#
loop_
_entity.id
_entity.type
_entity.pdbx_description
1 polymer ?
#
loop_
_entity_poly.entity_id
_entity_poly.type
_entity_poly.pdbx_seq_one_letter_code
_entity_poly.pdbx_strand_id
1 'polypeptide(L)'
;MRNATPEEKALLRGKIGSVQNEFVSLVREERNMTGPDLSNATTGELIIGERALELGMVDSLGGRREALGQAEEMTELNLTYSEVETQESLGLFSLLSAKVLGVSTPSLQARL
;
A
#
# COMPACT_ATOMS: atom_id res chain seq x y z
N MET A 1 -7.70 29.10 8.72
CA MET A 1 -6.78 28.46 7.75
C MET A 1 -6.46 29.47 6.66
N ARG A 2 -5.20 29.59 6.21
CA ARG A 2 -4.80 30.52 5.14
C ARG A 2 -4.85 29.81 3.78
N ASN A 3 -5.23 30.53 2.72
CA ASN A 3 -5.24 29.98 1.36
C ASN A 3 -3.81 29.88 0.82
N ALA A 4 -3.51 28.77 0.15
CA ALA A 4 -2.23 28.59 -0.54
C ALA A 4 -2.11 29.57 -1.73
N THR A 5 -0.92 30.12 -1.91
CA THR A 5 -0.59 31.00 -3.04
C THR A 5 -0.54 30.22 -4.36
N PRO A 6 -0.62 30.89 -5.52
CA PRO A 6 -0.45 30.22 -6.81
C PRO A 6 0.88 29.45 -6.95
N GLU A 7 1.96 29.98 -6.38
CA GLU A 7 3.29 29.38 -6.39
C GLU A 7 3.35 28.12 -5.51
N GLU A 8 2.84 28.19 -4.29
CA GLU A 8 2.75 27.04 -3.39
C GLU A 8 1.91 25.90 -4.00
N LYS A 9 0.78 26.26 -4.64
CA LYS A 9 -0.05 25.28 -5.36
C LYS A 9 0.69 24.66 -6.55
N ALA A 10 1.50 25.43 -7.28
CA ALA A 10 2.28 24.92 -8.40
C ALA A 10 3.36 23.93 -7.93
N LEU A 11 4.05 24.26 -6.83
CA LEU A 11 5.02 23.36 -6.20
C LEU A 11 4.39 22.04 -5.77
N LEU A 12 3.23 22.10 -5.10
CA LEU A 12 2.49 20.91 -4.66
C LEU A 12 2.00 20.07 -5.85
N ARG A 13 1.46 20.72 -6.90
CA ARG A 13 1.05 20.01 -8.12
C ARG A 13 2.22 19.28 -8.78
N GLY A 14 3.41 19.89 -8.82
CA GLY A 14 4.61 19.24 -9.35
C GLY A 14 4.98 17.98 -8.56
N LYS A 15 4.95 18.05 -7.23
CA LYS A 15 5.20 16.89 -6.36
C LYS A 15 4.18 15.78 -6.56
N ILE A 16 2.88 16.12 -6.59
CA ILE A 16 1.80 15.14 -6.83
C ILE A 16 1.94 14.51 -8.22
N GLY A 17 2.24 15.31 -9.25
CA GLY A 17 2.45 14.82 -10.60
C GLY A 17 3.61 13.82 -10.70
N SER A 18 4.70 14.03 -9.94
CA SER A 18 5.80 13.06 -9.89
C SER A 18 5.36 11.71 -9.34
N VAL A 19 4.61 11.71 -8.24
CA VAL A 19 4.07 10.47 -7.63
C VAL A 19 3.08 9.78 -8.56
N GLN A 20 2.22 10.55 -9.22
CA GLN A 20 1.27 10.02 -10.19
C GLN A 20 1.98 9.36 -11.38
N ASN A 21 3.02 9.99 -11.92
CA ASN A 21 3.77 9.45 -13.05
C ASN A 21 4.48 8.13 -12.69
N GLU A 22 5.03 8.03 -11.47
CA GLU A 22 5.63 6.80 -10.96
C GLU A 22 4.59 5.69 -10.86
N PHE A 23 3.42 5.98 -10.26
CA PHE A 23 2.31 5.04 -10.17
C PHE A 23 1.86 4.54 -11.54
N VAL A 24 1.61 5.43 -12.50
CA VAL A 24 1.17 5.08 -13.85
C VAL A 24 2.23 4.22 -14.56
N SER A 25 3.51 4.52 -14.35
CA SER A 25 4.61 3.77 -14.94
C SER A 25 4.66 2.34 -14.41
N LEU A 26 4.53 2.15 -13.09
CA LEU A 26 4.46 0.83 -12.47
C LEU A 26 3.27 0.02 -12.98
N VAL A 27 2.07 0.62 -13.05
CA VAL A 27 0.88 -0.08 -13.56
C VAL A 27 1.08 -0.53 -15.01
N ARG A 28 1.60 0.35 -15.86
CA ARG A 28 1.91 0.02 -17.26
C ARG A 28 2.87 -1.14 -17.38
N GLU A 29 3.92 -1.17 -16.57
CA GLU A 29 4.98 -2.19 -16.64
C GLU A 29 4.52 -3.53 -16.06
N GLU A 30 3.98 -3.52 -14.84
CA GLU A 30 3.59 -4.75 -14.13
C GLU A 30 2.33 -5.40 -14.68
N ARG A 31 1.42 -4.61 -15.29
CA ARG A 31 0.19 -5.12 -15.90
C ARG A 31 0.23 -5.14 -17.43
N ASN A 32 1.34 -4.73 -18.03
CA ASN A 32 1.51 -4.61 -19.48
C ASN A 32 0.36 -3.83 -20.16
N MET A 33 -0.15 -2.79 -19.50
CA MET A 33 -1.30 -2.00 -19.95
C MET A 33 -0.88 -0.77 -20.73
N THR A 34 -1.59 -0.44 -21.82
CA THR A 34 -1.34 0.78 -22.60
C THR A 34 -2.63 1.43 -23.07
N GLY A 35 -2.53 2.66 -23.58
CA GLY A 35 -3.63 3.34 -24.25
C GLY A 35 -4.86 3.56 -23.35
N PRO A 36 -6.08 3.30 -23.83
CA PRO A 36 -7.32 3.52 -23.07
C PRO A 36 -7.40 2.71 -21.77
N ASP A 37 -6.86 1.49 -21.75
CA ASP A 37 -6.94 0.61 -20.59
C ASP A 37 -6.11 1.17 -19.42
N LEU A 38 -4.89 1.64 -19.72
CA LEU A 38 -4.07 2.33 -18.75
C LEU A 38 -4.74 3.61 -18.25
N SER A 39 -5.28 4.44 -19.15
CA SER A 39 -5.96 5.68 -18.78
C SER A 39 -7.18 5.44 -17.88
N ASN A 40 -7.92 4.36 -18.13
CA ASN A 40 -9.10 3.99 -17.35
C ASN A 40 -8.72 3.38 -15.98
N ALA A 41 -7.59 2.68 -15.91
CA ALA A 41 -7.09 2.09 -14.66
C ALA A 41 -6.48 3.13 -13.70
N THR A 42 -5.98 4.27 -14.22
CA THR A 42 -5.23 5.26 -13.43
C THR A 42 -5.97 6.60 -13.25
N THR A 43 -7.30 6.58 -13.24
CA THR A 43 -8.13 7.79 -13.07
C THR A 43 -8.11 8.35 -11.64
N GLY A 44 -7.77 7.52 -10.65
CA GLY A 44 -7.86 7.85 -9.22
C GLY A 44 -9.26 7.64 -8.63
N GLU A 45 -10.19 7.07 -9.40
CA GLU A 45 -11.53 6.71 -8.93
C GLU A 45 -11.54 5.38 -8.17
N LEU A 46 -12.59 5.16 -7.38
CA LEU A 46 -12.80 3.87 -6.73
C LEU A 46 -13.27 2.84 -7.76
N ILE A 47 -12.51 1.75 -7.92
CA ILE A 47 -12.82 0.66 -8.83
C ILE A 47 -13.17 -0.58 -8.02
N ILE A 48 -14.36 -1.15 -8.27
CA ILE A 48 -14.79 -2.42 -7.64
C ILE A 48 -14.12 -3.61 -8.32
N GLY A 49 -14.06 -4.75 -7.61
CA GLY A 49 -13.33 -5.95 -8.06
C GLY A 49 -13.68 -6.40 -9.47
N GLU A 50 -14.97 -6.53 -9.81
CA GLU A 50 -15.42 -6.95 -11.14
C GLU A 50 -14.87 -6.05 -12.25
N ARG A 51 -14.96 -4.73 -12.05
CA ARG A 51 -14.42 -3.77 -12.99
C ARG A 51 -12.89 -3.79 -13.05
N ALA A 52 -12.24 -4.01 -11.91
CA ALA A 52 -10.78 -4.18 -11.86
C ALA A 52 -10.34 -5.41 -12.66
N LEU A 53 -11.10 -6.50 -12.63
CA LEU A 53 -10.83 -7.69 -13.44
C LEU A 53 -10.99 -7.40 -14.93
N GLU A 54 -12.09 -6.73 -15.33
CA GLU A 54 -12.33 -6.34 -16.74
C GLU A 54 -11.24 -5.44 -17.30
N LEU A 55 -10.74 -4.50 -16.48
CA LEU A 55 -9.64 -3.61 -16.84
C LEU A 55 -8.27 -4.29 -16.76
N GLY A 56 -8.20 -5.54 -16.29
CA GLY A 56 -6.96 -6.29 -16.12
C GLY A 56 -6.11 -5.84 -14.93
N MET A 57 -6.66 -5.07 -13.98
CA MET A 57 -5.93 -4.59 -12.79
C MET A 57 -5.69 -5.69 -11.76
N VAL A 58 -6.52 -6.74 -11.77
CA VAL A 58 -6.37 -7.96 -10.97
C VAL A 58 -6.46 -9.17 -11.89
N ASP A 59 -5.88 -10.30 -11.47
CA ASP A 59 -5.86 -11.52 -12.28
C ASP A 59 -7.12 -12.38 -12.09
N SER A 60 -7.77 -12.27 -10.93
CA SER A 60 -8.98 -13.05 -10.61
C SER A 60 -9.78 -12.43 -9.47
N LEU A 61 -11.03 -12.86 -9.32
CA LEU A 61 -11.88 -12.55 -8.17
C LEU A 61 -11.92 -13.76 -7.23
N GLY A 62 -11.80 -13.49 -5.94
CA GLY A 62 -11.84 -14.53 -4.92
C GLY A 62 -11.56 -13.97 -3.54
N GLY A 63 -11.67 -14.84 -2.55
CA GLY A 63 -11.26 -14.57 -1.18
C GLY A 63 -9.92 -15.22 -0.86
N ARG A 64 -9.67 -15.38 0.44
CA ARG A 64 -8.42 -15.94 0.96
C ARG A 64 -8.20 -17.40 0.51
N ARG A 65 -9.28 -18.18 0.34
CA ARG A 65 -9.19 -19.59 -0.05
C ARG A 65 -8.69 -19.72 -1.50
N GLU A 66 -9.22 -18.91 -2.39
CA GLU A 66 -8.85 -18.89 -3.80
C GLU A 66 -7.40 -18.40 -3.98
N ALA A 67 -7.00 -17.39 -3.21
CA ALA A 67 -5.61 -16.92 -3.18
C ALA A 67 -4.64 -18.00 -2.66
N LEU A 68 -5.03 -18.76 -1.61
CA LEU A 68 -4.23 -19.88 -1.12
C LEU A 68 -4.07 -20.96 -2.19
N GLY A 69 -5.17 -21.35 -2.84
CA GLY A 69 -5.14 -22.35 -3.92
C GLY A 69 -4.23 -21.95 -5.08
N GLN A 70 -4.23 -20.68 -5.49
CA GLN A 70 -3.30 -20.19 -6.51
C GLN A 70 -1.84 -20.26 -6.03
N ALA A 71 -1.57 -19.92 -4.78
CA ALA A 71 -0.21 -20.04 -4.23
C ALA A 71 0.26 -21.50 -4.15
N GLU A 72 -0.62 -22.44 -3.79
CA GLU A 72 -0.34 -23.88 -3.79
C GLU A 72 -0.04 -24.38 -5.21
N GLU A 73 -0.82 -23.95 -6.21
CA GLU A 73 -0.59 -24.28 -7.62
C GLU A 73 0.76 -23.75 -8.13
N MET A 74 1.10 -22.51 -7.80
CA MET A 74 2.37 -21.89 -8.23
C MET A 74 3.61 -22.51 -7.57
N THR A 75 3.47 -23.06 -6.36
CA THR A 75 4.59 -23.60 -5.58
C THR A 75 4.66 -25.12 -5.58
N GLU A 76 3.60 -25.80 -6.01
CA GLU A 76 3.41 -27.25 -5.89
C GLU A 76 3.49 -27.76 -4.44
N LEU A 77 3.14 -26.91 -3.48
CA LEU A 77 3.16 -27.21 -2.04
C LEU A 77 1.77 -27.13 -1.44
N ASN A 78 1.52 -27.93 -0.41
CA ASN A 78 0.34 -27.77 0.46
C ASN A 78 0.64 -26.69 1.50
N LEU A 79 -0.11 -25.60 1.48
CA LEU A 79 0.15 -24.41 2.28
C LEU A 79 -0.86 -24.27 3.41
N THR A 80 -0.38 -23.83 4.56
CA THR A 80 -1.23 -23.44 5.69
C THR A 80 -0.86 -22.04 6.11
N TYR A 81 -1.84 -21.18 6.35
CA TYR A 81 -1.62 -19.84 6.91
C TYR A 81 -2.09 -19.78 8.36
N SER A 82 -1.37 -19.01 9.18
CA SER A 82 -1.84 -18.53 10.47
C SER A 82 -1.95 -17.02 10.42
N GLU A 83 -2.97 -16.47 11.07
CA GLU A 83 -3.06 -15.02 11.24
C GLU A 83 -2.04 -14.62 12.31
N VAL A 84 -1.07 -13.79 11.91
CA VAL A 84 -0.06 -13.27 12.82
C VAL A 84 -0.43 -11.84 13.15
N GLU A 85 -0.88 -11.61 14.37
CA GLU A 85 -1.06 -10.25 14.88
C GLU A 85 0.31 -9.72 15.32
N THR A 86 0.83 -8.74 14.58
CA THR A 86 2.08 -8.09 14.96
C THR A 86 1.79 -7.19 16.15
N GLN A 87 2.08 -7.64 17.36
CA GLN A 87 2.19 -6.73 18.50
C GLN A 87 3.50 -5.96 18.32
N GLU A 88 3.40 -4.64 18.12
CA GLU A 88 4.51 -3.71 18.29
C GLU A 88 5.01 -3.82 19.74
N SER A 89 5.82 -4.84 20.03
CA SER A 89 6.47 -4.92 21.33
C SER A 89 7.44 -3.75 21.38
N LEU A 90 7.28 -2.88 22.39
CA LEU A 90 8.27 -1.88 22.77
C LEU A 90 9.50 -2.61 23.35
N GLY A 91 10.18 -3.39 22.51
CA GLY A 91 11.40 -4.09 22.86
C GLY A 91 12.47 -3.08 23.25
N LEU A 92 13.45 -3.52 24.04
CA LEU A 92 14.52 -2.68 24.56
C LEU A 92 15.21 -1.83 23.49
N PHE A 93 15.24 -2.27 22.22
CA PHE A 93 15.74 -1.49 21.08
C PHE A 93 14.92 -0.21 20.81
N SER A 94 13.59 -0.26 20.92
CA SER A 94 12.73 0.93 20.82
C SER A 94 13.03 1.91 21.97
N LEU A 95 13.19 1.40 23.20
CA LEU A 95 13.56 2.22 24.36
C LEU A 95 14.99 2.80 24.26
N LEU A 96 15.94 2.05 23.72
CA LEU A 96 17.31 2.50 23.49
C LEU A 96 17.34 3.58 22.40
N SER A 97 16.57 3.41 21.33
CA SER A 97 16.45 4.40 20.26
C SER A 97 15.78 5.70 20.73
N ALA A 98 14.73 5.62 21.54
CA ALA A 98 14.04 6.79 22.11
C ALA A 98 14.97 7.63 23.01
N LYS A 99 15.85 6.97 23.77
CA LYS A 99 16.80 7.63 24.67
C LYS A 99 17.98 8.30 23.93
N VAL A 100 18.39 7.76 22.79
CA VAL A 100 19.40 8.37 21.91
C VAL A 100 18.83 9.55 21.13
N LEU A 101 17.54 9.49 20.75
CA LEU A 101 16.87 10.51 19.94
C LEU A 101 16.19 11.62 20.75
N GLY A 102 16.28 11.60 22.09
CA GLY A 102 15.76 12.66 22.95
C GLY A 102 14.24 12.83 22.93
N VAL A 103 13.51 11.77 22.55
CA VAL A 103 12.03 11.79 22.49
C VAL A 103 11.47 11.26 23.81
N SER A 104 10.51 11.99 24.39
CA SER A 104 9.91 11.72 25.70
C SER A 104 9.40 10.27 25.82
N THR A 105 9.92 9.55 26.81
CA THR A 105 9.51 8.20 27.17
C THR A 105 8.05 8.16 27.63
N PRO A 106 7.18 7.28 27.11
CA PRO A 106 5.87 7.07 27.69
C PRO A 106 6.01 6.46 29.10
N SER A 107 5.31 7.02 30.08
CA SER A 107 5.36 6.57 31.47
C SER A 107 4.64 5.23 31.63
N LEU A 108 5.41 4.18 31.96
CA LEU A 108 4.89 2.90 32.38
C LEU A 108 4.22 3.05 33.76
N GLN A 109 2.89 3.18 33.78
CA GLN A 109 2.12 2.76 34.96
C GLN A 109 1.91 1.25 34.86
N ALA A 110 2.75 0.49 35.56
CA ALA A 110 2.56 -0.93 35.72
C ALA A 110 1.32 -1.18 36.59
N ARG A 111 0.28 -1.79 36.02
CA ARG A 111 -0.75 -2.51 36.77
C ARG A 111 -0.21 -3.90 37.08
N LEU A 112 -0.12 -4.22 38.37
CA LEU A 112 -0.09 -5.59 38.90
C LEU A 112 -1.44 -6.27 38.62
#